data_AF-A0A8F2VX96-F1
#
_entry.id   AF-A0A8F2VX96-F1
#
_cell.length_a   1.000
_cell.length_b   1.000
_cell.length_c   1.000
_cell.angle_alpha   90.00
_cell.angle_beta   90.00
_cell.angle_gamma   90.00
#
_symmetry.space_group_name_H-M   'P 1'
#
loop_
_entity.id
_entity.type
_entity.pdbx_description
1 polymer ?
#
loop_
_entity_poly.entity_id
_entity_poly.type
_entity_poly.pdbx_seq_one_letter_code
_entity_poly.pdbx_strand_id
1 'polypeptide(L)'
;MLRLGGIREYTRAPQQSSPSRFEMVKFYLKMKAELSGVTALEPVDTPESHFEYTFRIECTKCREVHDKPVTINRFEKHDISGSRGEASFVFRCKSCKHEHSASIERTKDSVEAANSNKWTNLLEIDARGIDFVEFIPEGQWHCVGEESGTKFEEVDLEDKEWYDYDDKQGEEVSVTDVAFDIQRV
;
A
#
# COMPACT_ATOMS: atom_id res chain seq x y z
N MET A 1 -3.78 -11.22 77.43
CA MET A 1 -4.82 -10.44 76.73
C MET A 1 -4.34 -10.20 75.31
N LEU A 2 -4.90 -10.97 74.36
CA LEU A 2 -4.60 -10.89 72.92
C LEU A 2 -5.37 -9.72 72.29
N ARG A 3 -4.70 -8.90 71.45
CA ARG A 3 -5.38 -8.12 70.42
C ARG A 3 -4.63 -8.28 69.10
N LEU A 4 -5.21 -9.11 68.24
CA LEU A 4 -4.91 -9.29 66.83
C LEU A 4 -5.40 -8.04 66.07
N GLY A 5 -4.50 -7.34 65.39
CA GLY A 5 -4.83 -6.26 64.45
C GLY A 5 -4.95 -6.82 63.04
N GLY A 6 -6.16 -6.74 62.46
CA GLY A 6 -6.52 -7.33 61.18
C GLY A 6 -5.78 -6.74 59.98
N ILE A 7 -5.25 -7.64 59.16
CA ILE A 7 -4.81 -7.41 57.78
C ILE A 7 -6.04 -7.12 56.91
N ARG A 8 -6.08 -5.93 56.30
CA ARG A 8 -7.06 -5.59 55.26
C ARG A 8 -6.58 -6.11 53.92
N GLU A 9 -7.22 -7.15 53.42
CA GLU A 9 -7.06 -7.60 52.04
C GLU A 9 -7.61 -6.52 51.09
N TYR A 10 -6.71 -5.91 50.32
CA TYR A 10 -7.07 -5.06 49.18
C TYR A 10 -7.42 -5.96 47.99
N THR A 11 -8.70 -6.24 47.78
CA THR A 11 -9.19 -6.83 46.53
C THR A 11 -9.02 -5.80 45.41
N ARG A 12 -8.09 -6.08 44.48
CA ARG A 12 -7.84 -5.30 43.28
C ARG A 12 -9.04 -5.45 42.34
N ALA A 13 -9.72 -4.35 42.01
CA ALA A 13 -10.76 -4.34 40.99
C ALA A 13 -10.20 -4.84 39.64
N PRO A 14 -10.98 -5.57 38.84
CA PRO A 14 -10.54 -6.01 37.52
C PRO A 14 -10.27 -4.78 36.65
N GLN A 15 -9.05 -4.72 36.10
CA GLN A 15 -8.67 -3.69 35.13
C GLN A 15 -9.60 -3.81 33.91
N GLN A 16 -10.47 -2.83 33.73
CA GLN A 16 -11.27 -2.69 32.53
C GLN A 16 -10.31 -2.44 31.37
N SER A 17 -10.15 -3.42 30.49
CA SER A 17 -9.43 -3.27 29.23
C SER A 17 -10.15 -2.21 28.39
N SER A 18 -9.52 -1.06 28.25
CA SER A 18 -9.94 0.02 27.35
C SER A 18 -10.15 -0.52 25.93
N PRO A 19 -11.21 -0.08 25.21
CA PRO A 19 -11.35 -0.46 23.80
C PRO A 19 -10.18 0.13 23.03
N SER A 20 -9.40 -0.72 22.37
CA SER A 20 -8.27 -0.31 21.54
C SER A 20 -8.78 0.68 20.49
N ARG A 21 -8.46 1.96 20.68
CA ARG A 21 -8.62 2.99 19.67
C ARG A 21 -7.66 2.61 18.56
N PHE A 22 -8.13 1.86 17.58
CA PHE A 22 -7.34 1.53 16.38
C PHE A 22 -6.97 2.85 15.73
N GLU A 23 -5.76 3.30 16.00
CA GLU A 23 -5.11 4.48 15.44
C GLU A 23 -4.98 4.28 13.93
N MET A 24 -5.20 5.35 13.16
CA MET A 24 -4.90 5.30 11.73
C MET A 24 -3.40 5.24 11.57
N VAL A 25 -2.95 4.37 10.68
CA VAL A 25 -1.53 4.16 10.40
C VAL A 25 -1.32 4.53 8.94
N LYS A 26 -0.31 5.37 8.69
CA LYS A 26 0.07 5.77 7.34
C LYS A 26 1.17 4.86 6.81
N PHE A 27 1.06 4.48 5.54
CA PHE A 27 2.09 3.79 4.80
C PHE A 27 2.37 4.51 3.47
N TYR A 28 3.57 4.30 2.95
CA TYR A 28 3.94 4.59 1.57
C TYR A 28 4.22 3.29 0.82
N LEU A 29 3.58 3.08 -0.33
CA LEU A 29 4.11 2.16 -1.34
C LEU A 29 5.18 2.89 -2.13
N LYS A 30 6.38 2.32 -2.17
CA LYS A 30 7.56 2.91 -2.78
C LYS A 30 8.05 2.00 -3.89
N MET A 31 8.62 2.60 -4.93
CA MET A 31 9.24 1.92 -6.03
C MET A 31 10.66 2.44 -6.24
N LYS A 32 11.54 1.56 -6.69
CA LYS A 32 12.86 1.86 -7.21
C LYS A 32 13.07 1.04 -8.47
N ALA A 33 13.64 1.63 -9.52
CA ALA A 33 14.03 0.95 -10.75
C ALA A 33 15.22 1.68 -11.38
N GLU A 34 15.99 0.98 -12.21
CA GLU A 34 16.98 1.57 -13.10
C GLU A 34 16.33 1.86 -14.45
N LEU A 35 16.32 3.14 -14.83
CA LEU A 35 15.77 3.61 -16.11
C LEU A 35 16.89 3.89 -17.10
N SER A 36 16.72 3.43 -18.35
CA SER A 36 17.59 3.75 -19.48
C SER A 36 16.76 4.21 -20.67
N GLY A 37 16.97 5.46 -21.11
CA GLY A 37 16.26 6.07 -22.24
C GLY A 37 14.78 6.40 -21.98
N VAL A 38 14.28 6.18 -20.76
CA VAL A 38 12.89 6.49 -20.35
C VAL A 38 12.85 7.25 -19.03
N THR A 39 11.72 7.93 -18.81
CA THR A 39 11.40 8.73 -17.64
C THR A 39 9.90 8.62 -17.33
N ALA A 40 9.44 9.24 -16.24
CA ALA A 40 8.04 9.28 -15.83
C ALA A 40 7.36 7.90 -15.75
N LEU A 41 8.07 6.90 -15.22
CA LEU A 41 7.52 5.56 -14.98
C LEU A 41 6.55 5.57 -13.81
N GLU A 42 5.30 5.18 -14.07
CA GLU A 42 4.23 5.10 -13.08
C GLU A 42 3.11 4.14 -13.54
N PRO A 43 2.23 3.66 -12.63
CA PRO A 43 1.11 2.82 -13.03
C PRO A 43 0.07 3.61 -13.84
N VAL A 44 -0.57 2.95 -14.80
CA VAL A 44 -1.74 3.50 -15.51
C VAL A 44 -2.92 3.53 -14.53
N ASP A 45 -3.20 4.68 -13.94
CA ASP A 45 -4.16 4.83 -12.85
C ASP A 45 -5.12 6.01 -13.05
N THR A 46 -5.98 5.89 -14.05
CA THR A 46 -7.00 6.88 -14.43
C THR A 46 -8.42 6.40 -14.04
N PRO A 47 -9.43 7.28 -13.96
CA PRO A 47 -10.81 6.83 -13.70
C PRO A 47 -11.32 5.82 -14.74
N GLU A 48 -10.89 5.94 -15.99
CA GLU A 48 -11.29 5.07 -17.11
C GLU A 48 -10.48 3.76 -17.17
N SER A 49 -9.23 3.79 -16.72
CA SER A 49 -8.31 2.66 -16.65
C SER A 49 -7.57 2.73 -15.32
N HIS A 50 -8.22 2.25 -14.27
CA HIS A 50 -7.73 2.33 -12.90
C HIS A 50 -6.73 1.21 -12.62
N PHE A 51 -5.71 1.53 -11.83
CA PHE A 51 -4.76 0.53 -11.39
C PHE A 51 -5.33 -0.22 -10.18
N GLU A 52 -5.25 -1.55 -10.25
CA GLU A 52 -5.76 -2.45 -9.24
C GLU A 52 -4.66 -2.82 -8.25
N TYR A 53 -4.49 -2.00 -7.20
CA TYR A 53 -3.38 -2.19 -6.25
C TYR A 53 -3.58 -3.46 -5.42
N THR A 54 -2.80 -4.49 -5.73
CA THR A 54 -2.94 -5.79 -5.12
C THR A 54 -1.93 -6.00 -4.00
N PHE A 55 -2.42 -6.40 -2.82
CA PHE A 55 -1.61 -6.57 -1.62
C PHE A 55 -1.88 -7.89 -0.90
N ARG A 56 -0.85 -8.44 -0.25
CA ARG A 56 -1.05 -9.32 0.90
C ARG A 56 -1.19 -8.47 2.17
N ILE A 57 -2.20 -8.75 2.97
CA ILE A 57 -2.51 -7.97 4.18
C ILE A 57 -2.59 -8.84 5.43
N GLU A 58 -2.32 -8.23 6.57
CA GLU A 58 -2.41 -8.83 7.91
C GLU A 58 -3.37 -8.03 8.79
N CYS A 59 -4.25 -8.73 9.51
CA CYS A 59 -5.09 -8.12 10.53
C CYS A 59 -4.25 -7.76 11.76
N THR A 60 -4.17 -6.47 12.10
CA THR A 60 -3.36 -6.04 13.25
C THR A 60 -3.93 -6.43 14.61
N LYS A 61 -5.22 -6.81 14.66
CA LYS A 61 -5.89 -7.24 15.89
C LYS A 61 -5.57 -8.67 16.27
N CYS A 62 -5.66 -9.60 15.32
CA CYS A 62 -5.49 -11.04 15.59
C CYS A 62 -4.29 -11.66 14.87
N ARG A 63 -3.53 -10.88 14.11
CA ARG A 63 -2.32 -11.31 13.39
C ARG A 63 -2.58 -12.39 12.34
N GLU A 64 -3.82 -12.45 11.85
CA GLU A 64 -4.19 -13.34 10.74
C GLU A 64 -3.86 -12.67 9.42
N VAL A 65 -3.07 -13.34 8.59
CA VAL A 65 -2.83 -12.95 7.19
C VAL A 65 -4.04 -13.35 6.35
N HIS A 66 -4.51 -12.46 5.48
CA HIS A 66 -5.66 -12.75 4.63
C HIS A 66 -5.33 -13.91 3.66
N ASP A 67 -6.29 -14.80 3.43
CA ASP A 67 -6.11 -16.05 2.68
C ASP A 67 -5.80 -15.84 1.20
N LYS A 68 -6.21 -14.69 0.67
CA LYS A 68 -5.98 -14.28 -0.73
C LYS A 68 -5.41 -12.87 -0.76
N PRO A 69 -4.65 -12.50 -1.81
CA PRO A 69 -4.38 -11.11 -2.11
C PRO A 69 -5.69 -10.30 -2.18
N VAL A 70 -5.62 -9.05 -1.75
CA VAL A 70 -6.73 -8.10 -1.83
C VAL A 70 -6.36 -7.02 -2.82
N THR A 71 -7.32 -6.62 -3.62
CA THR A 71 -7.15 -5.56 -4.60
C THR A 71 -7.88 -4.32 -4.10
N ILE A 72 -7.22 -3.17 -4.20
CA ILE A 72 -7.75 -1.88 -3.75
C ILE A 72 -7.68 -0.89 -4.90
N ASN A 73 -8.84 -0.39 -5.29
CA ASN A 73 -8.98 0.66 -6.28
C ASN A 73 -9.20 2.01 -5.59
N ARG A 74 -8.40 3.02 -5.92
CA ARG A 74 -8.47 4.35 -5.28
C ARG A 74 -9.76 5.12 -5.57
N PHE A 75 -10.46 4.78 -6.65
CA PHE A 75 -11.71 5.43 -7.06
C PHE A 75 -12.94 4.78 -6.43
N GLU A 76 -12.82 3.59 -5.86
CA GLU A 76 -13.90 2.96 -5.12
C GLU A 76 -14.13 3.63 -3.77
N LYS A 77 -15.39 3.62 -3.34
CA LYS A 77 -15.82 4.18 -2.06
C LYS A 77 -16.83 3.25 -1.42
N HIS A 78 -16.45 2.74 -0.25
CA HIS A 78 -17.26 1.81 0.53
C HIS A 78 -17.57 2.43 1.90
N ASP A 79 -18.83 2.34 2.30
CA ASP A 79 -19.28 2.82 3.62
C ASP A 79 -18.62 2.03 4.76
N ILE A 80 -18.12 2.73 5.77
CA ILE A 80 -17.59 2.12 6.99
C ILE A 80 -18.71 1.98 8.02
N SER A 81 -18.91 0.78 8.56
CA SER A 81 -20.01 0.48 9.48
C SER A 81 -19.92 1.32 10.75
N GLY A 82 -21.00 2.05 11.06
CA GLY A 82 -21.07 2.89 12.25
C GLY A 82 -20.22 4.17 12.18
N SER A 83 -19.70 4.51 11.00
CA SER A 83 -19.03 5.78 10.70
C SER A 83 -19.87 6.60 9.72
N ARG A 84 -19.48 7.87 9.51
CA ARG A 84 -19.96 8.70 8.38
C ARG A 84 -18.94 8.78 7.24
N GLY A 85 -17.81 8.08 7.38
CA GLY A 85 -16.72 8.09 6.41
C GLY A 85 -16.80 6.89 5.46
N GLU A 86 -16.17 7.07 4.31
CA GLU A 86 -15.98 6.05 3.27
C GLU A 86 -14.48 5.70 3.20
N ALA A 87 -14.15 4.55 2.63
CA ALA A 87 -12.78 4.15 2.33
C ALA A 87 -12.69 3.41 0.99
N SER A 88 -11.49 3.37 0.41
CA SER A 88 -11.21 2.62 -0.84
C SER A 88 -11.39 1.11 -0.65
N PHE A 89 -11.21 0.62 0.57
CA PHE A 89 -11.37 -0.79 0.92
C PHE A 89 -11.94 -0.92 2.34
N VAL A 90 -12.95 -1.78 2.50
CA VAL A 90 -13.51 -2.17 3.80
C VAL A 90 -13.68 -3.68 3.82
N PHE A 91 -13.15 -4.34 4.85
CA PHE A 91 -13.36 -5.78 5.03
C PHE A 91 -13.54 -6.17 6.49
N ARG A 92 -14.20 -7.31 6.70
CA ARG A 92 -14.36 -7.92 8.02
C ARG A 92 -13.46 -9.14 8.15
N CYS A 93 -12.51 -9.10 9.08
CA CYS A 93 -11.59 -10.21 9.33
C CYS A 93 -12.36 -11.50 9.64
N LYS A 94 -12.09 -12.58 8.90
CA LYS A 94 -12.77 -13.87 9.07
C LYS A 94 -12.51 -14.49 10.44
N SER A 95 -11.33 -14.26 11.04
CA SER A 95 -10.94 -14.80 12.34
C SER A 95 -11.55 -14.00 13.49
N CYS A 96 -11.16 -12.73 13.68
CA CYS A 96 -11.59 -11.94 14.84
C CYS A 96 -12.90 -11.16 14.64
N LYS A 97 -13.50 -11.20 13.44
CA LYS A 97 -14.74 -10.51 13.08
C LYS A 97 -14.70 -8.99 13.23
N HIS A 98 -13.53 -8.37 13.33
CA HIS A 98 -13.43 -6.91 13.34
C HIS A 98 -13.45 -6.37 11.90
N GLU A 99 -14.07 -5.22 11.73
CA GLU A 99 -14.05 -4.47 10.49
C GLU A 99 -12.81 -3.59 10.44
N HIS A 100 -12.19 -3.56 9.27
CA HIS A 100 -10.97 -2.83 8.96
C HIS A 100 -11.16 -2.08 7.65
N SER A 101 -10.39 -1.03 7.46
CA SER A 101 -10.49 -0.19 6.27
C SER A 101 -9.13 0.33 5.83
N ALA A 102 -9.00 0.64 4.55
CA ALA A 102 -7.87 1.38 3.99
C ALA A 102 -8.36 2.36 2.93
N SER A 103 -7.80 3.56 2.92
CA SER A 103 -7.95 4.53 1.85
C SER A 103 -6.59 4.72 1.18
N ILE A 104 -6.58 4.78 -0.15
CA ILE A 104 -5.35 4.95 -0.93
C ILE A 104 -5.44 6.16 -1.84
N GLU A 105 -4.32 6.86 -1.99
CA GLU A 105 -4.19 8.02 -2.88
C GLU A 105 -2.84 7.99 -3.60
N ARG A 106 -2.84 8.32 -4.90
CA ARG A 106 -1.61 8.51 -5.68
C ARG A 106 -0.83 9.70 -5.13
N THR A 107 0.49 9.55 -5.03
CA THR A 107 1.37 10.71 -4.92
C THR A 107 1.43 11.44 -6.26
N LYS A 108 2.12 12.59 -6.29
CA LYS A 108 2.43 13.29 -7.54
C LYS A 108 3.74 12.82 -8.16
N ASP A 109 4.37 11.81 -7.57
CA ASP A 109 5.72 11.41 -7.91
C ASP A 109 5.70 10.18 -8.83
N SER A 110 6.62 10.19 -9.77
CA SER A 110 6.94 9.14 -10.74
C SER A 110 8.43 8.79 -10.63
N VAL A 111 8.81 7.59 -11.08
CA VAL A 111 10.24 7.28 -11.23
C VAL A 111 10.72 8.01 -12.48
N GLU A 112 11.59 8.98 -12.27
CA GLU A 112 12.17 9.85 -13.28
C GLU A 112 13.62 9.44 -13.55
N ALA A 113 14.15 9.71 -14.74
CA ALA A 113 15.55 9.42 -15.06
C ALA A 113 16.51 10.07 -14.04
N ALA A 114 16.19 11.29 -13.59
CA ALA A 114 16.96 12.01 -12.55
C ALA A 114 16.95 11.35 -11.15
N ASN A 115 15.94 10.51 -10.87
CA ASN A 115 15.83 9.74 -9.64
C ASN A 115 15.96 8.22 -9.87
N SER A 116 16.47 7.80 -11.03
CA SER A 116 16.82 6.41 -11.33
C SER A 116 17.64 5.79 -10.19
N ASN A 117 17.29 4.55 -9.84
CA ASN A 117 17.83 3.81 -8.70
C ASN A 117 17.64 4.45 -7.31
N LYS A 118 16.70 5.39 -7.16
CA LYS A 118 16.26 5.94 -5.86
C LYS A 118 14.82 5.54 -5.57
N TRP A 119 14.50 5.48 -4.29
CA TRP A 119 13.14 5.19 -3.84
C TRP A 119 12.22 6.39 -4.05
N THR A 120 11.13 6.16 -4.77
CA THR A 120 10.06 7.13 -5.03
C THR A 120 8.77 6.64 -4.38
N ASN A 121 8.04 7.54 -3.72
CA ASN A 121 6.74 7.21 -3.14
C ASN A 121 5.68 7.24 -4.24
N LEU A 122 4.96 6.15 -4.45
CA LEU A 122 3.93 6.03 -5.49
C LEU A 122 2.50 6.17 -4.93
N LEU A 123 2.26 5.60 -3.76
CA LEU A 123 0.94 5.56 -3.14
C LEU A 123 1.03 5.91 -1.66
N GLU A 124 0.13 6.75 -1.18
CA GLU A 124 -0.14 6.91 0.25
C GLU A 124 -1.29 5.99 0.65
N ILE A 125 -1.15 5.33 1.80
CA ILE A 125 -2.17 4.42 2.33
C ILE A 125 -2.49 4.78 3.76
N ASP A 126 -3.73 5.16 4.03
CA ASP A 126 -4.25 5.37 5.38
C ASP A 126 -5.05 4.13 5.81
N ALA A 127 -4.49 3.37 6.74
CA ALA A 127 -5.02 2.08 7.14
C ALA A 127 -5.54 2.08 8.58
N ARG A 128 -6.61 1.33 8.83
CA ARG A 128 -7.14 1.08 10.17
C ARG A 128 -7.33 -0.40 10.40
N GLY A 129 -6.44 -0.98 11.20
CA GLY A 129 -6.50 -2.40 11.57
C GLY A 129 -5.91 -3.36 10.54
N ILE A 130 -5.22 -2.82 9.53
CA ILE A 130 -4.54 -3.54 8.45
C ILE A 130 -3.05 -3.19 8.49
N ASP A 131 -2.19 -4.21 8.49
CA ASP A 131 -0.78 -4.08 8.11
C ASP A 131 -0.63 -4.64 6.68
N PHE A 132 0.21 -4.01 5.85
CA PHE A 132 0.48 -4.42 4.47
C PHE A 132 1.80 -5.19 4.42
N VAL A 133 1.76 -6.41 3.89
CA VAL A 133 2.88 -7.37 3.94
C VAL A 133 3.67 -7.36 2.64
N GLU A 134 2.98 -7.36 1.51
CA GLU A 134 3.59 -7.44 0.17
C GLU A 134 2.69 -6.71 -0.83
N PHE A 135 3.31 -5.99 -1.76
CA PHE A 135 2.65 -5.46 -2.94
C PHE A 135 2.92 -6.39 -4.13
N ILE A 136 1.89 -6.69 -4.89
CA ILE A 136 1.93 -7.54 -6.07
C ILE A 136 1.69 -6.61 -7.26
N PRO A 137 2.72 -6.29 -8.07
CA PRO A 137 2.68 -5.25 -9.09
C PRO A 137 2.00 -5.72 -10.39
N GLU A 138 0.90 -6.45 -10.28
CA GLU A 138 0.06 -6.87 -11.41
C GLU A 138 -0.65 -5.64 -12.00
N GLY A 139 -0.57 -5.46 -13.31
CA GLY A 139 -1.24 -4.36 -14.02
C GLY A 139 -0.32 -3.63 -14.99
N GLN A 140 -0.90 -2.68 -15.72
CA GLN A 140 -0.19 -1.91 -16.74
C GLN A 140 0.49 -0.68 -16.16
N TRP A 141 1.72 -0.47 -16.61
CA TRP A 141 2.52 0.73 -16.33
C TRP A 141 2.73 1.50 -17.62
N HIS A 142 3.10 2.76 -17.49
CA HIS A 142 3.56 3.56 -18.61
C HIS A 142 4.83 4.32 -18.26
N CYS A 143 5.61 4.64 -19.29
CA CYS A 143 6.72 5.57 -19.21
C CYS A 143 6.85 6.35 -20.51
N VAL A 144 7.78 7.31 -20.52
CA VAL A 144 8.00 8.21 -21.66
C VAL A 144 9.48 8.18 -22.04
N GLY A 145 9.79 8.08 -23.33
CA GLY A 145 11.15 8.23 -23.85
C GLY A 145 11.74 9.58 -23.42
N GLU A 146 12.89 9.54 -22.73
CA GLU A 146 13.44 10.68 -22.00
C GLU A 146 13.66 11.90 -22.91
N GLU A 147 14.19 11.66 -24.12
CA GLU A 147 14.49 12.71 -25.08
C GLU A 147 13.40 12.89 -26.15
N SER A 148 12.71 11.82 -26.55
CA SER A 148 11.81 11.80 -27.71
C SER A 148 10.36 12.15 -27.37
N GLY A 149 9.96 11.99 -26.11
CA GLY A 149 8.57 12.02 -25.69
C GLY A 149 7.72 10.87 -26.24
N THR A 150 8.32 9.80 -26.77
CA THR A 150 7.61 8.57 -27.16
C THR A 150 6.92 7.98 -25.94
N LYS A 151 5.64 7.63 -26.05
CA LYS A 151 4.90 7.04 -24.95
C LYS A 151 4.90 5.54 -25.06
N PHE A 152 5.23 4.88 -23.96
CA PHE A 152 5.15 3.43 -23.80
C PHE A 152 4.02 3.17 -22.81
N GLU A 153 2.85 2.72 -23.31
CA GLU A 153 1.61 2.61 -22.52
C GLU A 153 1.34 1.18 -22.01
N GLU A 154 2.15 0.21 -22.44
CA GLU A 154 2.00 -1.22 -22.13
C GLU A 154 3.28 -1.78 -21.49
N VAL A 155 3.77 -1.11 -20.44
CA VAL A 155 4.93 -1.57 -19.68
C VAL A 155 4.46 -2.62 -18.66
N ASP A 156 4.98 -3.85 -18.81
CA ASP A 156 4.75 -4.97 -17.89
C ASP A 156 5.98 -5.18 -17.01
N LEU A 157 5.79 -5.17 -15.68
CA LEU A 157 6.85 -5.28 -14.69
C LEU A 157 6.72 -6.54 -13.81
N GLU A 158 5.95 -7.55 -14.22
CA GLU A 158 5.80 -8.82 -13.50
C GLU A 158 7.16 -9.52 -13.30
N ASP A 159 8.02 -9.50 -14.33
CA ASP A 159 9.37 -10.06 -14.30
C ASP A 159 10.42 -9.11 -13.69
N LYS A 160 10.00 -7.94 -13.19
CA LYS A 160 10.85 -6.87 -12.62
C LYS A 160 11.82 -6.21 -13.59
N GLU A 161 11.62 -6.45 -14.89
CA GLU A 161 12.35 -5.82 -15.97
C GLU A 161 11.47 -5.69 -17.21
N TRP A 162 11.74 -4.69 -18.03
CA TRP A 162 11.06 -4.42 -19.29
C TRP A 162 12.05 -3.76 -20.25
N TYR A 163 11.96 -4.12 -21.53
CA TYR A 163 12.82 -3.62 -22.60
C TYR A 163 11.98 -3.33 -23.84
N ASP A 164 12.29 -2.25 -24.54
CA ASP A 164 11.66 -1.89 -25.81
C ASP A 164 12.63 -1.04 -26.65
N TYR A 165 12.16 -0.45 -27.75
CA TYR A 165 12.95 0.35 -28.66
C TYR A 165 12.25 1.68 -28.98
N ASP A 166 12.96 2.79 -28.81
CA ASP A 166 12.45 4.11 -29.19
C ASP A 166 12.81 4.41 -30.65
N ASP A 167 11.90 4.09 -31.57
CA ASP A 167 12.08 4.33 -33.00
C ASP A 167 12.44 5.79 -33.37
N LYS A 168 12.02 6.77 -32.55
CA LYS A 168 12.34 8.17 -32.82
C LYS A 168 13.79 8.51 -32.52
N GLN A 169 14.42 7.82 -31.58
CA GLN A 169 15.84 7.97 -31.26
C GLN A 169 16.72 6.94 -31.94
N GLY A 170 16.16 5.79 -32.32
CA GLY A 170 16.92 4.66 -32.83
C GLY A 170 17.78 4.03 -31.75
N GLU A 171 17.28 3.97 -30.51
CA GLU A 171 17.98 3.43 -29.34
C GLU A 171 17.07 2.49 -28.54
N GLU A 172 17.68 1.53 -27.85
CA GLU A 172 16.99 0.65 -26.91
C GLU A 172 16.63 1.42 -25.63
N VAL A 173 15.48 1.09 -25.05
CA VAL A 173 15.02 1.64 -23.77
C VAL A 173 14.72 0.51 -22.80
N SER A 174 14.87 0.77 -21.51
CA SER A 174 14.59 -0.26 -20.49
C SER A 174 14.23 0.29 -19.12
N VAL A 175 13.53 -0.57 -18.38
CA VAL A 175 13.27 -0.47 -16.94
C VAL A 175 13.79 -1.77 -16.32
N THR A 176 14.74 -1.70 -15.39
CA THR A 176 15.34 -2.89 -14.77
C THR A 176 15.48 -2.74 -13.27
N ASP A 177 15.91 -3.80 -12.58
CA ASP A 177 16.13 -3.82 -11.13
C ASP A 177 14.92 -3.30 -10.32
N VAL A 178 13.71 -3.58 -10.79
CA VAL A 178 12.47 -3.11 -10.17
C VAL A 178 12.32 -3.72 -8.78
N ALA A 179 12.13 -2.84 -7.80
CA ALA A 179 11.87 -3.19 -6.41
C ALA A 179 10.75 -2.35 -5.84
N PHE A 180 9.93 -2.97 -4.99
CA PHE A 180 8.85 -2.33 -4.25
C PHE A 180 9.12 -2.45 -2.74
N ASP A 181 8.73 -1.43 -1.98
CA ASP A 181 8.80 -1.41 -0.52
C ASP A 181 7.52 -0.79 0.06
N ILE A 182 7.10 -1.26 1.23
CA ILE A 182 5.96 -0.71 1.95
C ILE A 182 6.45 -0.15 3.27
N GLN A 183 6.56 1.17 3.32
CA GLN A 183 7.12 1.88 4.46
C GLN A 183 6.00 2.39 5.37
N ARG A 184 5.94 1.90 6.60
CA ARG A 184 5.12 2.49 7.68
C ARG A 184 5.70 3.82 8.14
N VAL A 185 4.84 4.81 8.41
CA VAL A 185 5.18 6.18 8.82
C VAL A 185 4.65 6.51 10.20
#